data_AF-A0A962TQL4-F1
#
_entry.id   AF-A0A962TQL4-F1
#
_cell.length_a   1.000
_cell.length_b   1.000
_cell.length_c   1.000
_cell.angle_alpha   90.00
_cell.angle_beta   90.00
_cell.angle_gamma   90.00
#
_symmetry.space_group_name_H-M   'P 1'
#
loop_
_entity.id
_entity.type
_entity.pdbx_description
1 polymer ?
#
loop_
_entity_poly.entity_id
_entity_poly.type
_entity_poly.pdbx_seq_one_letter_code
_entity_poly.pdbx_strand_id
1 'polypeptide(L)'
;VLNASGSPYQGQVPQVVRTWGRQRLNLLGRLLPHAKAVDVYLLGAGLPAFYVLDMESASLTLALSGWTDSGWAGIATFDLLAPGGSEDEILAKRVLNQLTETPLTLDALSETLRQ
;
A
#
# COMPACT_ATOMS: atom_id res chain seq x y z
N VAL A 1 18.30 -0.44 -20.46
CA VAL A 1 17.17 -0.54 -21.41
C VAL A 1 16.28 -1.66 -20.91
N LEU A 2 15.01 -1.39 -20.60
CA LEU A 2 14.07 -2.44 -20.21
C LEU A 2 13.48 -3.03 -21.50
N ASN A 3 13.61 -4.35 -21.68
CA ASN A 3 12.95 -5.04 -22.78
C ASN A 3 11.51 -5.33 -22.34
N ALA A 4 10.54 -4.63 -22.93
CA ALA A 4 9.13 -4.89 -22.70
C ALA A 4 8.62 -5.92 -23.72
N SER A 5 7.75 -6.83 -23.28
CA SER A 5 7.07 -7.82 -24.14
C SER A 5 5.78 -7.29 -24.77
N GLY A 6 5.36 -6.07 -24.40
CA GLY A 6 4.15 -5.42 -24.92
C GLY A 6 4.30 -4.95 -26.37
N SER A 7 3.17 -4.76 -27.04
CA SER A 7 3.15 -4.13 -28.37
C SER A 7 3.73 -2.71 -28.30
N PRO A 8 4.41 -2.24 -29.36
CA PRO A 8 4.90 -0.87 -29.43
C PRO A 8 3.80 0.16 -29.16
N TYR A 9 4.16 1.28 -28.54
CA TYR A 9 3.25 2.40 -28.30
C TYR A 9 2.60 2.87 -29.60
N GLN A 10 1.26 2.88 -29.64
CA GLN A 10 0.47 3.23 -30.83
C GLN A 10 -0.06 4.68 -30.81
N GLY A 11 0.35 5.49 -29.83
CA GLY A 11 -0.14 6.87 -29.75
C GLY A 11 0.49 7.77 -30.82
N GLN A 12 -0.17 8.88 -31.10
CA GLN A 12 0.19 9.76 -32.22
C GLN A 12 1.49 10.54 -32.00
N VAL A 13 1.91 10.75 -30.74
CA VAL A 13 3.04 11.60 -30.39
C VAL A 13 4.01 10.83 -29.49
N PRO A 14 5.31 10.75 -29.82
CA PRO A 14 6.29 10.13 -28.94
C PRO A 14 6.38 10.90 -27.61
N GLN A 15 6.36 10.17 -26.50
CA GLN A 15 6.48 10.76 -25.17
C GLN A 15 7.69 10.21 -24.42
N VAL A 16 8.45 11.12 -23.80
CA VAL A 16 9.52 10.79 -22.87
C VAL A 16 8.98 10.95 -21.45
N VAL A 17 8.76 9.84 -20.76
CA VAL A 17 8.36 9.83 -19.35
C VAL A 17 9.58 9.55 -18.48
N ARG A 18 9.96 10.52 -17.64
CA ARG A 18 11.02 10.33 -16.64
C ARG A 18 10.43 9.69 -15.39
N THR A 19 10.97 8.55 -14.99
CA THR A 19 10.63 7.90 -13.72
C THR A 19 11.50 8.44 -12.58
N TRP A 20 11.06 8.20 -11.35
CA TRP A 20 11.67 8.72 -10.14
C TRP A 20 11.93 7.57 -9.15
N GLY A 21 12.80 7.83 -8.18
CA GLY A 21 12.99 6.90 -7.07
C GLY A 21 13.71 5.60 -7.44
N ARG A 22 14.70 5.65 -8.33
CA ARG A 22 15.54 4.47 -8.70
C ARG A 22 16.03 3.68 -7.48
N GLN A 23 16.49 4.36 -6.43
CA GLN A 23 16.94 3.70 -5.21
C GLN A 23 15.80 3.08 -4.40
N ARG A 24 14.60 3.67 -4.44
CA ARG A 24 13.38 3.10 -3.82
C ARG A 24 12.88 1.88 -4.57
N LEU A 25 13.06 1.83 -5.89
CA LEU A 25 12.74 0.62 -6.67
C LEU A 25 13.57 -0.60 -6.26
N ASN A 26 14.79 -0.41 -5.77
CA ASN A 26 15.59 -1.53 -5.26
C ASN A 26 14.92 -2.23 -4.07
N LEU A 27 13.99 -1.59 -3.35
CA LEU A 27 13.21 -2.25 -2.29
C LEU A 27 12.38 -3.42 -2.82
N LEU A 28 11.93 -3.33 -4.07
CA LEU A 28 11.19 -4.40 -4.73
C LEU A 28 12.06 -5.63 -5.01
N GLY A 29 13.39 -5.51 -4.94
CA GLY A 29 14.32 -6.60 -5.30
C GLY A 29 14.07 -7.91 -4.54
N ARG A 30 13.62 -7.84 -3.28
CA ARG A 30 13.26 -9.02 -2.47
C ARG A 30 11.89 -9.60 -2.82
N LEU A 31 11.02 -8.82 -3.46
CA LEU A 31 9.68 -9.23 -3.87
C LEU A 31 9.64 -9.77 -5.30
N LEU A 32 10.58 -9.36 -6.16
CA LEU A 32 10.66 -9.81 -7.55
C LEU A 32 10.65 -11.33 -7.73
N PRO A 33 11.35 -12.15 -6.91
CA PRO A 33 11.30 -13.62 -7.05
C PRO A 33 9.91 -14.22 -6.80
N HIS A 34 9.03 -13.49 -6.13
CA HIS A 34 7.67 -13.93 -5.80
C HIS A 34 6.62 -13.29 -6.71
N ALA A 35 7.02 -12.36 -7.59
CA ALA A 35 6.11 -11.70 -8.51
C ALA A 35 5.98 -12.51 -9.81
N LYS A 36 4.75 -12.86 -10.18
CA LYS A 36 4.41 -13.43 -11.48
C LYS A 36 4.57 -12.41 -12.61
N ALA A 37 4.15 -11.17 -12.34
CA ALA A 37 4.22 -10.07 -13.28
C ALA A 37 4.44 -8.74 -12.54
N VAL A 38 5.02 -7.77 -13.26
CA VAL A 38 5.14 -6.40 -12.81
C VAL A 38 4.61 -5.47 -13.90
N ASP A 39 3.47 -4.84 -13.62
CA ASP A 39 2.89 -3.83 -14.51
C ASP A 39 3.37 -2.45 -14.11
N VAL A 40 3.83 -1.69 -15.11
CA VAL A 40 4.32 -0.32 -14.91
C VAL A 40 3.40 0.66 -15.63
N TYR A 41 2.68 1.47 -14.84
CA TYR A 41 1.79 2.49 -15.37
C TYR A 41 2.49 3.85 -15.36
N LEU A 42 2.64 4.43 -16.54
CA LEU A 42 3.25 5.73 -16.78
C LEU A 42 2.16 6.71 -17.21
N LEU A 43 1.74 7.62 -16.32
CA LEU A 43 0.62 8.52 -16.58
C LEU A 43 0.99 9.74 -17.45
N GLY A 44 2.28 10.03 -17.61
CA GLY A 44 2.77 11.17 -18.39
C GLY A 44 3.98 11.83 -17.74
N ALA A 45 4.52 12.85 -18.40
CA ALA A 45 5.70 13.57 -17.92
C ALA A 45 5.40 14.31 -16.59
N GLY A 46 6.23 14.08 -15.56
CA GLY A 46 6.10 14.71 -14.25
C GLY A 46 5.02 14.11 -13.34
N LEU A 47 4.20 13.17 -13.84
CA LEU A 47 3.20 12.46 -13.07
C LEU A 47 3.80 11.24 -12.34
N PRO A 48 3.12 10.70 -11.31
CA PRO A 48 3.55 9.49 -10.63
C PRO A 48 3.65 8.29 -11.58
N ALA A 49 4.60 7.40 -11.29
CA ALA A 49 4.69 6.08 -11.89
C ALA A 49 4.22 5.02 -10.88
N PHE A 50 3.39 4.09 -11.34
CA PHE A 50 2.89 2.99 -10.51
C PHE A 50 3.54 1.68 -10.94
N TYR A 51 3.95 0.90 -9.96
CA TYR A 51 4.52 -0.44 -10.13
C TYR A 51 3.60 -1.41 -9.39
N VAL A 52 2.88 -2.24 -10.12
CA VAL A 52 1.95 -3.23 -9.58
C VAL A 52 2.60 -4.60 -9.71
N LEU A 53 2.90 -5.22 -8.57
CA LEU A 53 3.46 -6.56 -8.50
C LEU A 53 2.30 -7.54 -8.22
N ASP A 54 2.07 -8.44 -9.16
CA ASP A 54 1.19 -9.59 -8.96
C ASP A 54 1.99 -10.73 -8.32
N MET A 55 1.66 -11.12 -7.09
CA MET A 55 2.30 -12.22 -6.35
C MET A 55 1.33 -13.40 -6.15
N GLU A 56 0.33 -13.56 -7.02
CA GLU A 56 -0.72 -14.59 -6.99
C GLU A 56 -1.71 -14.49 -5.83
N SER A 57 -1.21 -14.65 -4.59
CA SER A 57 -2.04 -14.59 -3.38
C SER A 57 -2.25 -13.17 -2.87
N ALA A 58 -1.47 -12.21 -3.35
CA ALA A 58 -1.54 -10.82 -3.00
C ALA A 58 -1.02 -9.93 -4.14
N SER A 59 -1.41 -8.65 -4.11
CA SER A 59 -0.89 -7.62 -5.01
C SER A 59 -0.25 -6.49 -4.20
N LEU A 60 0.92 -6.04 -4.62
CA LEU A 60 1.55 -4.83 -4.07
C LEU A 60 1.53 -3.72 -5.13
N THR A 61 0.93 -2.58 -4.79
CA THR A 61 0.99 -1.37 -5.63
C THR A 61 1.92 -0.34 -5.00
N LEU A 62 3.03 -0.04 -5.67
CA LEU A 62 3.97 1.02 -5.29
C LEU A 62 3.80 2.23 -6.20
N ALA A 63 3.37 3.36 -5.64
CA ALA A 63 3.33 4.63 -6.33
C ALA A 63 4.61 5.43 -6.03
N LEU A 64 5.36 5.83 -7.07
CA LEU A 64 6.53 6.69 -6.94
C LEU A 64 6.29 8.00 -7.68
N SER A 65 6.36 9.10 -6.94
CA SER A 65 6.35 10.45 -7.50
C SER A 65 7.67 11.17 -7.21
N GLY A 66 7.92 12.21 -8.00
CA GLY A 66 9.09 13.08 -7.87
C GLY A 66 9.01 14.15 -6.79
N TRP A 67 7.84 14.28 -6.18
CA TRP A 67 7.52 15.31 -5.22
C TRP A 67 7.65 14.70 -3.82
N THR A 68 8.89 14.49 -3.37
CA THR A 68 9.13 13.95 -2.02
C THR A 68 8.65 14.87 -0.90
N ASP A 69 8.47 16.16 -1.19
CA ASP A 69 7.99 17.16 -0.22
C ASP A 69 6.46 17.33 -0.17
N SER A 70 5.71 16.66 -1.05
CA SER A 70 4.25 16.60 -0.92
C SER A 70 3.87 15.33 -0.15
N GLY A 71 3.40 15.51 1.08
CA GLY A 71 3.14 14.48 2.09
C GLY A 71 2.04 13.46 1.77
N TRP A 72 2.08 12.78 0.63
CA TRP A 72 1.23 11.61 0.35
C TRP A 72 1.47 10.48 1.36
N ALA A 73 2.70 10.35 1.89
CA ALA A 73 3.01 9.41 2.96
C ALA A 73 2.28 9.74 4.29
N GLY A 74 1.82 10.98 4.48
CA GLY A 74 0.98 11.36 5.62
C GLY A 74 -0.50 11.05 5.43
N ILE A 75 -0.95 10.75 4.20
CA ILE A 75 -2.34 10.35 3.91
C ILE A 75 -2.51 8.83 4.05
N ALA A 76 -1.44 8.06 3.86
CA ALA A 76 -1.43 6.66 4.21
C ALA A 76 -1.52 6.58 5.73
N THR A 77 -2.71 6.28 6.24
CA THR A 77 -3.08 6.22 7.67
C THR A 77 -2.34 5.10 8.42
N PHE A 78 -1.00 5.10 8.36
CA PHE A 78 -0.12 4.18 9.07
C PHE A 78 -0.12 4.46 10.59
N ASP A 79 -0.60 5.61 11.01
CA ASP A 79 -0.95 5.94 12.39
C ASP A 79 -2.01 5.00 12.98
N LEU A 80 -2.88 4.39 12.17
CA LEU A 80 -3.77 3.31 12.63
C LEU A 80 -3.03 1.98 12.90
N LEU A 81 -1.85 1.79 12.30
CA LEU A 81 -0.98 0.64 12.56
C LEU A 81 0.08 0.96 13.63
N ALA A 82 0.27 2.23 13.95
CA ALA A 82 1.05 2.61 15.10
C ALA A 82 0.29 2.14 16.35
N PRO A 83 0.98 1.56 17.36
CA PRO A 83 0.34 1.22 18.62
C PRO A 83 -0.28 2.51 19.18
N GLY A 84 -1.62 2.57 19.20
CA GLY A 84 -2.35 3.72 19.70
C GLY A 84 -1.91 4.04 21.13
N GLY A 85 -1.67 5.32 21.41
CA GLY A 85 -1.21 5.79 22.70
C GLY A 85 -2.17 5.43 23.85
N SER A 86 -1.56 5.16 25.01
CA SER A 86 -2.15 4.76 26.30
C SER A 86 -3.19 3.64 26.17
N GLU A 87 -2.71 2.41 26.21
CA GLU A 87 -3.52 1.22 26.46
C GLU A 87 -4.34 1.43 27.73
N ASP A 88 -5.64 1.64 27.56
CA ASP A 88 -6.58 1.59 28.67
C ASP A 88 -6.73 0.10 29.05
N GLU A 89 -5.77 -0.38 29.84
CA GLU A 89 -5.59 -1.80 30.20
C GLU A 89 -6.87 -2.42 30.77
N ILE A 90 -7.70 -1.58 31.37
CA ILE A 90 -9.02 -1.92 31.90
C ILE A 90 -10.00 -2.26 30.77
N LEU A 91 -10.04 -1.45 29.71
CA LEU A 91 -10.89 -1.71 28.53
C LEU A 91 -10.41 -2.96 27.78
N ALA A 92 -9.09 -3.13 27.61
CA ALA A 92 -8.52 -4.30 26.95
C ALA A 92 -8.90 -5.60 27.68
N LYS A 93 -8.79 -5.64 29.02
CA LYS A 93 -9.20 -6.80 29.83
C LYS A 93 -10.70 -7.07 29.75
N ARG A 94 -11.52 -6.02 29.72
CA ARG A 94 -12.99 -6.16 29.62
C ARG A 94 -13.41 -6.73 28.26
N VAL A 95 -12.80 -6.27 27.17
CA VAL A 95 -13.01 -6.81 25.81
C VAL A 95 -12.59 -8.28 25.74
N LEU A 96 -11.41 -8.61 26.28
CA LEU A 96 -10.88 -9.98 26.26
C LEU A 96 -11.80 -10.96 27.01
N ASN A 97 -12.29 -10.59 28.20
CA ASN A 97 -13.19 -11.43 28.97
C ASN A 97 -14.49 -11.71 28.20
N GLN A 98 -15.09 -10.68 27.59
CA GLN A 98 -16.32 -10.83 26.80
C GLN A 98 -16.13 -11.73 25.57
N LEU A 99 -15.02 -11.54 24.85
CA LEU A 99 -14.67 -12.38 23.69
C LEU A 99 -14.40 -13.84 24.05
N THR A 100 -13.91 -14.09 25.26
CA THR A 100 -13.65 -15.46 25.75
C THR A 100 -14.96 -16.18 26.08
N GLU A 101 -15.96 -15.45 26.58
CA GLU A 101 -17.28 -16.01 26.90
C GLU A 101 -18.13 -16.21 25.64
N THR A 102 -18.13 -15.25 24.71
CA THR A 102 -18.88 -15.35 23.44
C THR A 102 -18.18 -14.63 22.28
N PRO A 103 -18.06 -15.26 21.09
CA PRO A 103 -17.52 -14.59 19.92
C PRO A 103 -18.55 -13.58 19.38
N LEU A 104 -18.29 -12.29 19.58
CA LEU A 104 -19.12 -11.18 19.15
C LEU A 104 -18.47 -10.41 18.00
N THR A 105 -19.30 -9.76 17.17
CA THR A 105 -18.82 -8.82 16.16
C THR A 105 -18.36 -7.52 16.82
N LEU A 106 -17.50 -6.76 16.13
CA LEU A 106 -16.99 -5.48 16.61
C LEU A 106 -18.12 -4.50 16.95
N ASP A 107 -19.18 -4.48 16.13
CA ASP A 107 -20.34 -3.61 16.34
C ASP A 107 -21.07 -3.95 17.65
N ALA A 108 -21.32 -5.24 17.90
CA ALA A 108 -21.97 -5.70 19.12
C ALA A 108 -21.13 -5.43 20.38
N LEU A 109 -19.80 -5.57 20.29
CA LEU A 109 -18.88 -5.21 21.37
C LEU A 109 -18.89 -3.69 21.66
N SER A 110 -18.96 -2.88 20.61
CA SER A 110 -18.98 -1.41 20.75
C SER A 110 -20.25 -0.89 21.45
N GLU A 111 -21.40 -1.53 21.21
CA GLU A 111 -22.65 -1.22 21.90
C GLU A 111 -22.61 -1.64 23.38
N THR A 112 -22.03 -2.80 23.66
CA THR A 112 -21.94 -3.37 25.02
C THR A 112 -20.98 -2.58 25.92
N LEU A 113 -19.92 -1.98 25.36
CA LEU A 113 -18.89 -1.25 26.10
C LEU A 113 -19.18 0.24 26.28
N ARG A 114 -20.24 0.78 25.65
CA ARG A 114 -20.67 2.19 25.79
C ARG A 114 -21.59 2.44 26.99
N GLN A 115 -22.04 1.38 27.68
CA GLN A 115 -22.84 1.44 28.92
C GLN A 115 -21.94 1.38 30.15
#